data_AF-A0AAD7ETG0-F1
#
_entry.id   AF-A0AAD7ETG0-F1
#
_cell.length_a   1.000
_cell.length_b   1.000
_cell.length_c   1.000
_cell.angle_alpha   90.00
_cell.angle_beta   90.00
_cell.angle_gamma   90.00
#
_symmetry.space_group_name_H-M   'P 1'
#
loop_
_entity.id
_entity.type
_entity.pdbx_description
1 polymer ?
#
loop_
_entity_poly.entity_id
_entity_poly.type
_entity_poly.pdbx_seq_one_letter_code
_entity_poly.pdbx_strand_id
1 'polypeptide(L)'
;LPSEPKIFHGRDSEISDILRLFNQGTPRIAILGSGGMGKTSLARAVIHHAQIKTRYQQHCFFVACDSASSTVELAALIGANIGLKPGKDLSQAVFQHFSSSPSSLLVLDNLETLWEPMECRSDIEEFLSLLA
;
A
#
# COMPACT_ATOMS: atom_id res chain seq x y z
N LEU A 1 3.03 -4.05 10.90
CA LEU A 1 2.91 -4.87 9.66
C LEU A 1 2.16 -6.16 9.96
N PRO A 2 1.35 -6.68 9.03
CA PRO A 2 0.77 -8.02 9.14
C PRO A 2 1.87 -9.08 9.25
N SER A 3 1.55 -10.24 9.83
CA SER A 3 2.51 -11.33 9.98
C SER A 3 3.03 -11.82 8.63
N GLU A 4 4.23 -12.38 8.61
CA GLU A 4 4.75 -13.06 7.43
C GLU A 4 3.92 -14.33 7.14
N PRO A 5 3.58 -14.64 5.88
CA PRO A 5 2.89 -15.88 5.54
C PRO A 5 3.76 -17.09 5.94
N LYS A 6 3.22 -18.00 6.76
CA LYS A 6 3.95 -19.18 7.24
C LYS A 6 4.21 -20.22 6.15
N ILE A 7 3.31 -20.29 5.17
CA ILE A 7 3.37 -21.21 4.03
C ILE A 7 3.23 -20.34 2.78
N PHE A 8 4.30 -20.24 2.00
CA PHE A 8 4.35 -19.43 0.79
C PHE A 8 5.36 -20.03 -0.19
N HIS A 9 4.87 -20.56 -1.32
CA HIS A 9 5.68 -21.26 -2.32
C HIS A 9 5.19 -20.92 -3.73
N GLY A 10 6.07 -21.05 -4.73
CA GLY A 10 5.71 -20.98 -6.15
C GLY A 10 5.43 -19.57 -6.68
N ARG A 11 5.90 -18.53 -5.98
CA ARG A 11 5.75 -17.11 -6.35
C ARG A 11 7.10 -16.39 -6.40
N ASP A 12 8.18 -17.15 -6.50
CA ASP A 12 9.56 -16.64 -6.48
C ASP A 12 9.82 -15.71 -7.69
N SER A 13 9.23 -16.01 -8.85
CA SER A 13 9.26 -15.16 -10.04
C SER A 13 8.64 -13.79 -9.78
N GLU A 14 7.42 -13.75 -9.23
CA GLU A 14 6.69 -12.52 -8.97
C GLU A 14 7.38 -11.68 -7.89
N ILE A 15 7.94 -12.32 -6.87
CA ILE A 15 8.81 -11.63 -5.89
C ILE A 15 10.00 -11.00 -6.63
N SER A 16 10.72 -11.77 -7.44
CA SER A 16 11.89 -11.27 -8.16
C SER A 16 11.55 -10.09 -9.07
N ASP A 17 10.43 -10.15 -9.79
CA ASP A 17 9.97 -9.07 -10.68
C ASP A 17 9.63 -7.80 -9.88
N ILE A 18 8.92 -7.95 -8.76
CA ILE A 18 8.58 -6.82 -7.88
C ILE A 18 9.86 -6.19 -7.30
N LEU A 19 10.80 -7.00 -6.81
CA LEU A 19 12.09 -6.51 -6.28
C LEU A 19 12.92 -5.78 -7.35
N ARG A 20 12.88 -6.27 -8.59
CA ARG A 20 13.53 -5.60 -9.72
C ARG A 20 12.97 -4.21 -9.95
N LEU A 21 11.64 -4.02 -9.85
CA LEU A 21 11.01 -2.70 -9.96
C LEU A 21 11.47 -1.76 -8.83
N PHE A 22 11.60 -2.26 -7.60
CA PHE A 22 12.11 -1.46 -6.47
C PHE A 22 13.56 -1.00 -6.65
N ASN A 23 14.37 -1.75 -7.40
CA ASN A 23 15.74 -1.36 -7.73
C ASN A 23 15.82 -0.28 -8.83
N GLN A 24 14.71 0.01 -9.53
CA GLN A 24 14.65 1.01 -10.60
C GLN A 24 14.18 2.40 -10.12
N GLY A 25 13.77 2.55 -8.86
CA GLY A 25 13.37 3.83 -8.29
C GLY A 25 12.27 3.71 -7.22
N THR A 26 11.19 4.46 -7.41
CA THR A 26 9.99 4.49 -6.55
C THR A 26 8.78 3.99 -7.34
N PRO A 27 8.67 2.67 -7.60
CA PRO A 27 7.63 2.14 -8.48
C PRO A 27 6.24 2.19 -7.84
N ARG A 28 5.21 2.36 -8.67
CA ARG A 28 3.81 2.05 -8.32
C ARG A 28 3.47 0.69 -8.88
N ILE A 29 3.10 -0.24 -8.02
CA ILE A 29 2.89 -1.64 -8.38
C ILE A 29 1.46 -2.03 -8.06
N ALA A 30 0.71 -2.44 -9.08
CA ALA A 30 -0.60 -3.06 -8.93
C ALA A 30 -0.45 -4.58 -8.99
N ILE A 31 -0.87 -5.28 -7.93
CA ILE A 31 -0.94 -6.75 -7.91
C ILE A 31 -2.37 -7.14 -8.25
N LEU A 32 -2.58 -7.61 -9.48
CA LEU A 32 -3.91 -7.95 -10.01
C LEU A 32 -4.10 -9.47 -10.09
N GLY A 33 -5.36 -9.90 -10.05
CA GLY A 33 -5.72 -11.31 -10.15
C GLY A 33 -7.05 -11.61 -9.45
N SER A 34 -7.65 -12.74 -9.77
CA SER A 34 -8.93 -13.16 -9.19
C SER A 34 -8.85 -13.43 -7.68
N GLY A 35 -10.02 -13.57 -7.05
CA GLY A 35 -10.15 -13.95 -5.65
C GLY A 35 -9.40 -15.25 -5.33
N GLY A 36 -8.74 -15.31 -4.17
CA GLY A 36 -8.02 -16.50 -3.73
C GLY A 36 -6.65 -16.75 -4.38
N MET A 37 -6.22 -15.94 -5.35
CA MET A 37 -4.91 -16.11 -6.03
C MET A 37 -3.68 -15.81 -5.14
N GLY A 38 -3.88 -15.41 -3.89
CA GLY A 38 -2.79 -15.14 -2.95
C GLY A 38 -2.13 -13.76 -3.11
N LYS A 39 -2.81 -12.77 -3.71
CA LYS A 39 -2.30 -11.40 -3.92
C LYS A 39 -1.82 -10.74 -2.62
N THR A 40 -2.68 -10.75 -1.60
CA THR A 40 -2.34 -10.26 -0.26
C THR A 40 -1.17 -11.03 0.36
N SER A 41 -1.08 -12.34 0.11
CA SER A 41 0.05 -13.14 0.59
C SER A 41 1.35 -12.77 -0.11
N LEU A 42 1.32 -12.50 -1.42
CA LEU A 42 2.45 -11.99 -2.18
C LEU A 42 2.89 -10.61 -1.68
N ALA A 43 1.96 -9.67 -1.49
CA ALA A 43 2.27 -8.36 -0.94
C ALA A 43 2.93 -8.47 0.46
N ARG A 44 2.41 -9.36 1.31
CA ARG A 44 2.98 -9.65 2.63
C ARG A 44 4.37 -10.29 2.53
N ALA A 45 4.59 -11.22 1.61
CA ALA A 45 5.91 -11.81 1.40
C ALA A 45 6.94 -10.76 0.94
N VAL A 46 6.55 -9.86 0.05
CA VAL A 46 7.41 -8.76 -0.45
C VAL A 46 7.82 -7.81 0.68
N ILE A 47 6.88 -7.33 1.52
CA ILE A 47 7.23 -6.42 2.62
C ILE A 47 8.14 -7.07 3.67
N HIS A 48 8.10 -8.40 3.79
CA HIS A 48 8.96 -9.15 4.71
C HIS A 48 10.30 -9.55 4.10
N HIS A 49 10.47 -9.37 2.79
CA HIS A 49 11.70 -9.72 2.09
C HIS A 49 12.89 -8.88 2.59
N ALA A 50 14.07 -9.51 2.71
CA ALA A 50 15.25 -8.89 3.31
C ALA A 50 15.68 -7.57 2.63
N GLN A 51 15.59 -7.49 1.31
CA GLN A 51 15.90 -6.27 0.55
C GLN A 51 14.95 -5.12 0.90
N ILE A 52 13.65 -5.41 1.03
CA ILE A 52 12.62 -4.42 1.35
C ILE A 52 12.75 -3.97 2.81
N LYS A 53 12.93 -4.92 3.75
CA LYS A 53 13.22 -4.61 5.16
C LYS A 53 14.46 -3.73 5.32
N THR A 54 15.53 -4.00 4.57
CA THR A 54 16.75 -3.19 4.62
C THR A 54 16.54 -1.78 4.07
N ARG A 55 15.81 -1.67 2.95
CA ARG A 55 15.56 -0.39 2.27
C ARG A 55 14.63 0.54 3.04
N TYR A 56 13.51 0.01 3.55
CA TYR A 56 12.44 0.81 4.15
C TYR A 56 12.43 0.79 5.67
N GLN A 57 13.12 -0.17 6.30
CA GLN A 57 13.23 -0.30 7.75
C GLN A 57 11.86 -0.24 8.45
N GLN A 58 11.60 0.83 9.20
CA GLN A 58 10.34 1.06 9.92
C GLN A 58 9.30 1.83 9.10
N HIS A 59 9.67 2.35 7.92
CA HIS A 59 8.82 3.13 7.02
C HIS A 59 8.07 2.25 6.01
N CYS A 60 7.55 1.12 6.48
CA CYS A 60 6.70 0.22 5.70
C CYS A 60 5.32 0.18 6.36
N PHE A 61 4.30 0.52 5.58
CA PHE A 61 2.93 0.65 6.04
C PHE A 61 2.03 -0.27 5.22
N PHE A 62 1.13 -0.96 5.90
CA PHE A 62 0.18 -1.87 5.28
C PHE A 62 -1.21 -1.48 5.74
N VAL A 63 -2.05 -1.08 4.80
CA VAL A 63 -3.40 -0.58 5.04
C VAL A 63 -4.38 -1.52 4.34
N ALA A 64 -5.23 -2.17 5.12
CA ALA A 64 -6.39 -2.87 4.59
C ALA A 64 -7.48 -1.83 4.29
N CYS A 65 -7.92 -1.74 3.03
CA CYS A 65 -8.85 -0.72 2.56
C CYS A 65 -10.32 -1.16 2.59
N ASP A 66 -10.59 -2.40 3.00
CA ASP A 66 -11.91 -3.01 3.03
C ASP A 66 -12.90 -2.32 3.99
N SER A 67 -12.40 -1.59 4.98
CA SER A 67 -13.22 -0.83 5.93
C SER A 67 -13.48 0.64 5.51
N ALA A 68 -12.95 1.10 4.38
CA ALA A 68 -13.21 2.45 3.87
C ALA A 68 -14.16 2.42 2.69
N SER A 69 -14.99 3.46 2.60
CA SER A 69 -15.99 3.70 1.55
C SER A 69 -15.82 5.06 0.86
N SER A 70 -14.87 5.89 1.30
CA SER A 70 -14.58 7.22 0.72
C SER A 70 -13.09 7.58 0.84
N THR A 71 -12.66 8.62 0.11
CA THR A 71 -11.32 9.19 0.22
C THR A 71 -11.01 9.71 1.63
N VAL A 72 -12.00 10.26 2.33
CA VAL A 72 -11.88 10.73 3.71
C VAL A 72 -11.58 9.57 4.66
N GLU A 73 -12.31 8.46 4.52
CA GLU A 73 -12.08 7.26 5.32
C GLU A 73 -10.75 6.59 4.97
N LEU A 74 -10.37 6.54 3.69
CA LEU A 74 -9.07 6.04 3.25
C LEU A 74 -7.93 6.88 3.83
N ALA A 75 -8.02 8.21 3.78
CA ALA A 75 -7.03 9.11 4.38
C ALA A 75 -6.94 8.91 5.91
N ALA A 76 -8.06 8.68 6.58
CA ALA A 76 -8.07 8.36 8.00
C ALA A 76 -7.40 7.01 8.31
N LEU A 77 -7.67 5.96 7.51
CA LEU A 77 -7.04 4.65 7.66
C LEU A 77 -5.53 4.72 7.44
N ILE A 78 -5.09 5.41 6.39
CA ILE A 78 -3.66 5.61 6.12
C ILE A 78 -3.05 6.41 7.26
N GLY A 79 -3.65 7.55 7.63
CA GLY A 79 -3.19 8.42 8.72
C GLY A 79 -3.00 7.68 10.04
N ALA A 80 -3.95 6.83 10.42
CA ALA A 80 -3.84 5.99 11.61
C ALA A 80 -2.64 5.03 11.55
N ASN A 81 -2.36 4.43 10.39
CA ASN A 81 -1.23 3.52 10.20
C ASN A 81 0.14 4.20 10.24
N ILE A 82 0.21 5.48 9.86
CA ILE A 82 1.44 6.29 9.90
C ILE A 82 1.55 7.15 11.18
N GLY A 83 0.63 7.00 12.13
CA GLY A 83 0.67 7.69 13.43
C GLY A 83 0.22 9.15 13.40
N LEU A 84 -0.52 9.58 12.38
CA LEU A 84 -1.14 10.90 12.35
C LEU A 84 -2.35 10.96 13.29
N LYS A 85 -2.51 12.11 13.94
CA LYS A 85 -3.69 12.39 14.76
C LYS A 85 -4.87 12.76 13.85
N PRO A 86 -6.11 12.40 14.25
CA PRO A 86 -7.30 12.92 13.58
C PRO A 86 -7.27 14.45 13.56
N GLY A 87 -7.66 15.05 12.44
CA GLY A 87 -7.60 16.48 12.26
C GLY A 87 -8.34 16.93 11.00
N LYS A 88 -8.43 18.24 10.82
CA LYS A 88 -8.86 18.81 9.53
C LYS A 88 -7.81 18.46 8.48
N ASP A 89 -8.27 18.11 7.28
CA ASP A 89 -7.45 17.85 6.10
C ASP A 89 -6.45 16.69 6.22
N LEU A 90 -6.91 15.54 6.75
CA LEU A 90 -6.11 14.32 6.85
C LEU A 90 -5.45 13.91 5.52
N SER A 91 -6.11 14.09 4.38
CA SER A 91 -5.54 13.81 3.06
C SER A 91 -4.25 14.61 2.81
N GLN A 92 -4.25 15.89 3.16
CA GLN A 92 -3.08 16.75 3.02
C GLN A 92 -1.97 16.35 3.99
N ALA A 93 -2.32 15.99 5.23
CA ALA A 93 -1.35 15.53 6.22
C ALA A 93 -0.69 14.19 5.80
N VAL A 94 -1.47 13.27 5.24
CA VAL A 94 -0.97 12.02 4.65
C VAL A 94 -0.01 12.30 3.51
N PHE A 95 -0.38 13.18 2.57
CA PHE A 95 0.49 13.60 1.47
C PHE A 95 1.81 14.19 2.00
N GLN A 96 1.73 15.14 2.92
CA GLN A 96 2.92 15.77 3.51
C GLN A 96 3.84 14.75 4.20
N HIS A 97 3.26 13.76 4.89
CA HIS A 97 4.04 12.68 5.50
C HIS A 97 4.87 11.95 4.45
N PHE A 98 4.27 11.47 3.36
CA PHE A 98 5.00 10.70 2.34
C PHE A 98 5.95 11.56 1.49
N SER A 99 5.65 12.85 1.29
CA SER A 99 6.50 13.78 0.53
C SER A 99 7.74 14.25 1.30
N SER A 100 7.68 14.28 2.63
CA SER A 100 8.79 14.76 3.48
C SER A 100 9.59 13.65 4.17
N SER A 101 9.06 12.42 4.16
CA SER A 101 9.68 11.28 4.85
C SER A 101 10.84 10.66 4.06
N PRO A 102 11.70 9.87 4.73
CA PRO A 102 12.59 8.92 4.07
C PRO A 102 11.81 8.01 3.10
N SER A 103 12.51 7.32 2.20
CA SER A 103 11.92 6.34 1.29
C SER A 103 10.97 5.42 2.06
N SER A 104 9.67 5.54 1.75
CA SER A 104 8.57 4.84 2.43
C SER A 104 7.89 3.87 1.48
N LEU A 105 7.36 2.77 2.02
CA LEU A 105 6.58 1.79 1.28
C LEU A 105 5.16 1.77 1.87
N LEU A 106 4.17 2.08 1.02
CA LEU A 106 2.75 2.00 1.36
C LEU A 106 2.11 0.87 0.56
N VAL A 107 1.52 -0.09 1.25
CA VAL A 107 0.69 -1.16 0.66
C VAL A 107 -0.77 -0.85 0.96
N LEU A 108 -1.57 -0.73 -0.10
CA LEU A 108 -3.03 -0.61 -0.05
C LEU A 108 -3.62 -1.96 -0.47
N ASP A 109 -4.05 -2.76 0.50
CA ASP A 109 -4.62 -4.09 0.28
C ASP A 109 -6.15 -4.00 0.16
N ASN A 110 -6.72 -4.80 -0.73
CA ASN A 110 -8.14 -4.76 -1.09
C ASN A 110 -8.63 -3.37 -1.56
N LEU A 111 -7.78 -2.58 -2.25
CA LEU A 111 -8.17 -1.25 -2.75
C LEU A 111 -9.32 -1.31 -3.78
N GLU A 112 -9.53 -2.46 -4.43
CA GLU A 112 -10.65 -2.68 -5.35
C GLU A 112 -12.02 -2.36 -4.73
N THR A 113 -12.19 -2.51 -3.42
CA THR A 113 -13.45 -2.19 -2.73
C THR A 113 -13.83 -0.72 -2.84
N LEU A 114 -12.84 0.15 -2.97
CA LEU A 114 -12.99 1.59 -3.16
C LEU A 114 -12.89 2.01 -4.64
N TRP A 115 -12.03 1.32 -5.40
CA TRP A 115 -11.68 1.71 -6.77
C TRP A 115 -12.68 1.22 -7.83
N GLU A 116 -13.29 0.04 -7.62
CA GLU A 116 -14.22 -0.54 -8.60
C GLU A 116 -15.55 0.21 -8.73
N PRO A 117 -16.20 0.70 -7.64
CA PRO A 117 -17.42 1.50 -7.75
C PRO A 117 -17.19 2.77 -8.58
N MET A 118 -18.04 3.00 -9.58
CA MET A 118 -17.87 4.14 -10.50
C MET A 118 -18.03 5.49 -9.80
N GLU A 119 -18.86 5.53 -8.75
CA GLU A 119 -19.21 6.74 -8.01
C GLU A 119 -18.03 7.33 -7.25
N CYS A 120 -17.11 6.49 -6.77
CA CYS A 120 -15.97 6.92 -5.97
C CYS A 120 -14.65 6.88 -6.75
N ARG A 121 -14.62 6.22 -7.92
CA ARG A 121 -13.38 5.93 -8.65
C ARG A 121 -12.57 7.20 -8.91
N SER A 122 -13.16 8.25 -9.49
CA SER A 122 -12.46 9.51 -9.81
C SER A 122 -11.75 10.09 -8.59
N ASP A 123 -12.44 10.09 -7.45
CA ASP A 123 -11.95 10.68 -6.21
C ASP A 123 -10.79 9.85 -5.64
N ILE A 124 -10.86 8.52 -5.77
CA ILE A 124 -9.74 7.64 -5.41
C ILE A 124 -8.56 7.85 -6.38
N GLU A 125 -8.78 7.96 -7.69
CA GLU A 125 -7.68 8.21 -8.65
C GLU A 125 -6.99 9.55 -8.34
N GLU A 126 -7.77 10.60 -8.06
CA GLU A 126 -7.24 11.89 -7.64
C GLU A 126 -6.45 11.77 -6.34
N PHE A 127 -6.99 11.09 -5.32
CA PHE A 127 -6.31 10.87 -4.05
C PHE A 127 -4.98 10.11 -4.22
N LEU A 128 -4.94 9.05 -5.03
CA LEU A 128 -3.71 8.31 -5.31
C LEU A 128 -2.69 9.14 -6.09
N SER A 129 -3.15 10.05 -6.95
CA SER A 129 -2.28 10.98 -7.68
C SER A 129 -1.57 11.97 -6.77
N LEU A 130 -2.15 12.28 -5.61
CA LEU A 130 -1.50 13.12 -4.60
C LEU A 130 -0.36 12.37 -3.93
N LEU A 131 -0.43 11.05 -3.76
CA LEU A 131 0.66 10.26 -3.17
C LEU A 131 1.88 10.09 -4.10
N ALA A 132 1.96 10.88 -5.18
CA ALA A 132 2.84 10.64 -6.31
C ALA A 132 4.15 11.42 -6.34
#